data_AF-A0A2A8XWQ9-F1
#
_entry.id   AF-A0A2A8XWQ9-F1
#
_cell.length_a   1.000
_cell.length_b   1.000
_cell.length_c   1.000
_cell.angle_alpha   90.00
_cell.angle_beta   90.00
_cell.angle_gamma   90.00
#
_symmetry.space_group_name_H-M   'P 1'
#
loop_
_entity.id
_entity.type
_entity.pdbx_description
1 polymer ?
#
loop_
_entity_poly.entity_id
_entity_poly.type
_entity_poly.pdbx_seq_one_letter_code
_entity_poly.pdbx_strand_id
1 'polypeptide(L)'
;MEKTITIDGKQVRLKSTAATVKKYKAQFRRDLFADMLKLGVIAPSNPQAGATIDLANADLSKVDFEVVYDLVWLYAKAANPEIADPITWLDGFDEFPISEILPEIMDMIQSTMGAKKK
;
A
#
# COMPACT_ATOMS: atom_id res chain seq x y z
N MET A 1 -4.70 9.69 5.69
CA MET A 1 -6.09 9.27 5.39
C MET A 1 -6.41 8.05 6.22
N GLU A 2 -7.69 7.80 6.49
CA GLU A 2 -8.14 6.58 7.16
C GLU A 2 -9.20 5.91 6.29
N LYS A 3 -9.19 4.57 6.26
CA LYS A 3 -10.13 3.75 5.49
C LYS A 3 -10.36 2.43 6.24
N THR A 4 -11.53 1.82 6.07
CA THR A 4 -11.77 0.46 6.55
C THR A 4 -12.04 -0.41 5.34
N ILE A 5 -11.35 -1.54 5.24
CA ILE A 5 -11.56 -2.55 4.20
C ILE A 5 -12.01 -3.86 4.85
N THR A 6 -12.57 -4.76 4.05
CA THR A 6 -12.94 -6.10 4.48
C THR A 6 -11.91 -7.09 3.93
N ILE A 7 -11.33 -7.91 4.79
CA ILE A 7 -10.42 -9.00 4.42
C ILE A 7 -10.95 -10.24 5.14
N ASP A 8 -11.26 -11.32 4.42
CA ASP A 8 -11.75 -12.55 5.05
C ASP A 8 -12.99 -12.32 5.95
N GLY A 9 -13.91 -11.45 5.53
CA GLY A 9 -15.07 -11.03 6.33
C GLY A 9 -14.76 -10.17 7.57
N LYS A 10 -13.48 -9.92 7.88
CA LYS A 10 -13.02 -9.10 9.01
C LYS A 10 -12.83 -7.64 8.57
N GLN A 11 -13.29 -6.70 9.41
CA GLN A 11 -13.06 -5.28 9.17
C GLN A 11 -11.66 -4.86 9.62
N VAL A 12 -10.84 -4.42 8.67
CA VAL A 12 -9.47 -3.96 8.92
C VAL A 12 -9.41 -2.45 8.70
N ARG A 13 -9.09 -1.71 9.77
CA ARG A 13 -8.86 -0.27 9.70
C ARG A 13 -7.44 -0.01 9.20
N LEU A 14 -7.32 0.88 8.22
CA LEU A 14 -6.09 1.28 7.58
C LEU A 14 -5.86 2.77 7.77
N LYS A 15 -4.61 3.17 8.04
CA LYS A 15 -4.23 4.57 8.25
C LYS A 15 -2.96 4.94 7.49
N SER A 16 -3.06 5.90 6.60
CA SER A 16 -1.92 6.52 5.92
C SER A 16 -1.50 7.82 6.59
N THR A 17 -0.18 7.99 6.78
CA THR A 17 0.41 9.19 7.39
C THR A 17 1.69 9.59 6.63
N ALA A 18 2.20 10.80 6.86
CA ALA A 18 3.51 11.21 6.33
C ALA A 18 4.66 10.29 6.79
N ALA A 19 4.48 9.56 7.90
CA ALA A 19 5.46 8.62 8.41
C ALA A 19 5.45 7.26 7.68
N THR A 20 4.43 6.95 6.87
CA THR A 20 4.27 5.64 6.20
C THR A 20 5.52 5.27 5.40
N VAL A 21 6.07 6.19 4.59
CA VAL A 21 7.28 5.93 3.79
C VAL A 21 8.47 5.54 4.66
N LYS A 22 8.67 6.25 5.78
CA LYS A 22 9.75 5.95 6.74
C LYS A 22 9.54 4.62 7.43
N LYS A 23 8.30 4.31 7.83
CA LYS A 23 7.95 3.03 8.48
C LYS A 23 8.12 1.85 7.53
N TYR A 24 7.70 1.97 6.27
CA TYR A 24 7.91 0.94 5.24
C TYR A 24 9.40 0.60 5.09
N LYS A 25 10.24 1.63 4.95
CA LYS A 25 11.70 1.46 4.83
C LYS A 25 12.34 0.87 6.08
N ALA A 26 11.88 1.26 7.26
CA ALA A 26 12.39 0.71 8.51
C ALA A 26 12.00 -0.77 8.68
N GLN A 27 10.77 -1.13 8.34
CA GLN A 27 10.21 -2.47 8.52
C GLN A 27 10.81 -3.47 7.51
N PHE A 28 10.74 -3.15 6.22
CA PHE A 28 11.02 -4.11 5.15
C PHE A 28 12.40 -3.93 4.54
N ARG A 29 13.14 -2.88 4.94
CA ARG A 29 14.42 -2.48 4.34
C ARG A 29 14.33 -2.19 2.84
N ARG A 30 13.12 -1.93 2.33
CA ARG A 30 12.81 -1.56 0.94
C ARG A 30 12.47 -0.08 0.80
N ASP A 31 12.57 0.44 -0.41
CA ASP A 31 12.17 1.81 -0.70
C ASP A 31 10.78 1.82 -1.37
N LEU A 32 9.79 2.43 -0.70
CA LEU A 32 8.41 2.43 -1.18
C LEU A 32 8.28 3.07 -2.57
N PHE A 33 9.05 4.13 -2.87
CA PHE A 33 9.02 4.75 -4.19
C PHE A 33 9.62 3.82 -5.25
N ALA A 34 10.73 3.15 -4.92
CA ALA A 34 11.33 2.19 -5.86
C ALA A 34 10.38 1.02 -6.15
N ASP A 35 9.67 0.51 -5.15
CA ASP A 35 8.71 -0.57 -5.34
C ASP A 35 7.52 -0.09 -6.16
N MET A 36 6.98 1.11 -5.89
CA MET A 36 5.90 1.68 -6.73
C MET A 36 6.35 1.90 -8.20
N LEU A 37 7.60 2.29 -8.45
CA LEU A 37 8.15 2.42 -9.80
C LEU A 37 8.18 1.06 -10.53
N LYS A 38 8.62 0.00 -9.83
CA LYS A 38 8.68 -1.36 -10.39
C LYS A 38 7.29 -1.91 -10.73
N LEU A 39 6.29 -1.60 -9.91
CA LEU A 39 4.91 -1.99 -10.14
C LEU A 39 4.27 -1.24 -11.32
N GLY A 40 4.97 -0.25 -11.91
CA GLY A 40 4.42 0.61 -12.97
C GLY A 40 3.29 1.53 -12.47
N VAL A 41 3.11 1.62 -11.14
CA VAL A 41 2.04 2.40 -10.49
C VAL A 41 2.36 3.88 -10.55
N ILE A 42 3.65 4.23 -10.44
CA ILE A 42 4.15 5.57 -10.70
C ILE A 42 4.95 5.56 -12.00
N ALA A 43 4.56 6.42 -12.94
CA ALA A 43 5.39 6.71 -14.09
C ALA A 43 6.50 7.69 -13.66
N PRO A 44 7.73 7.60 -14.19
CA PRO A 44 8.72 8.65 -14.07
C PRO A 44 8.16 9.92 -14.73
N SER A 45 7.50 10.73 -13.92
CA SER A 45 7.00 12.05 -14.31
C SER A 45 8.14 13.04 -14.07
N ASN A 46 8.27 14.05 -14.94
CA ASN A 46 9.29 15.09 -14.81
C ASN A 46 9.46 15.53 -13.33
N PRO A 47 10.67 15.74 -12.82
CA PRO A 47 10.93 16.12 -11.42
C PRO A 47 10.13 17.34 -10.92
N GLN A 48 9.60 18.13 -11.84
CA GLN A 48 8.83 19.35 -11.62
C GLN A 48 7.30 19.11 -11.51
N ALA A 49 6.78 17.94 -11.88
CA ALA A 49 5.34 17.67 -11.98
C ALA A 49 4.75 16.86 -10.80
N GLY A 50 5.59 16.32 -9.91
CA GLY A 50 5.16 15.36 -8.88
C GLY A 50 4.90 13.97 -9.46
N ALA A 51 4.87 12.95 -8.61
CA ALA A 51 4.56 11.59 -9.05
C ALA A 51 3.08 11.49 -9.43
N THR A 52 2.79 11.08 -10.67
CA THR A 52 1.43 10.76 -11.12
C THR A 52 1.22 9.25 -10.97
N ILE A 53 0.18 8.84 -10.24
CA ILE A 53 -0.18 7.43 -10.11
C ILE A 53 -1.23 7.10 -11.18
N ASP A 54 -0.89 6.21 -12.12
CA ASP A 54 -1.75 5.82 -13.23
C ASP A 54 -2.18 4.36 -13.07
N LEU A 55 -3.23 4.17 -12.26
CA LEU A 55 -3.74 2.83 -11.93
C LEU A 55 -4.45 2.15 -13.10
N ALA A 56 -4.95 2.93 -14.06
CA ALA A 56 -5.68 2.42 -15.21
C ALA A 56 -4.76 1.65 -16.18
N ASN A 57 -3.47 1.96 -16.16
CA ASN A 57 -2.45 1.33 -16.99
C ASN A 57 -1.46 0.47 -16.19
N ALA A 58 -1.70 0.28 -14.89
CA ALA A 58 -0.86 -0.58 -14.06
C ALA A 58 -0.96 -2.02 -14.57
N ASP A 59 0.17 -2.56 -14.99
CA ASP A 59 0.25 -3.94 -15.48
C ASP A 59 0.15 -4.88 -14.27
N LEU A 60 -1.06 -5.35 -13.99
CA LEU A 60 -1.36 -6.24 -12.86
C LEU A 60 -0.53 -7.54 -12.91
N SER A 61 -0.01 -7.94 -14.07
CA SER A 61 0.88 -9.11 -14.20
C SER A 61 2.28 -8.88 -13.60
N LYS A 62 2.67 -7.62 -13.41
CA LYS A 62 3.94 -7.21 -12.77
C LYS A 62 3.74 -6.78 -11.33
N VAL A 63 2.52 -6.85 -10.82
CA VAL A 63 2.25 -6.50 -9.43
C VAL A 63 2.90 -7.54 -8.54
N ASP A 64 3.93 -7.12 -7.81
CA ASP A 64 4.48 -7.89 -6.72
C ASP A 64 3.49 -7.87 -5.56
N PHE A 65 2.74 -8.98 -5.42
CA PHE A 65 1.73 -9.12 -4.37
C PHE A 65 2.33 -9.04 -2.97
N GLU A 66 3.62 -9.35 -2.80
CA GLU A 66 4.32 -9.19 -1.52
C GLU A 66 4.26 -7.74 -1.03
N VAL A 67 4.45 -6.78 -1.94
CA VAL A 67 4.38 -5.35 -1.63
C VAL A 67 2.96 -4.96 -1.18
N VAL A 68 1.93 -5.60 -1.74
CA VAL A 68 0.54 -5.35 -1.37
C VAL A 68 0.27 -5.83 0.06
N TYR A 69 0.66 -7.07 0.39
CA TYR A 69 0.52 -7.61 1.75
C TYR A 69 1.21 -6.72 2.78
N ASP A 70 2.45 -6.34 2.50
CA ASP A 70 3.26 -5.50 3.38
C ASP A 70 2.64 -4.12 3.59
N LEU A 71 2.08 -3.52 2.54
CA LEU A 71 1.41 -2.22 2.63
C LEU A 71 0.11 -2.30 3.43
N VAL A 72 -0.70 -3.33 3.20
CA VAL A 72 -1.93 -3.55 3.96
C VAL A 72 -1.59 -3.68 5.44
N TRP A 73 -0.63 -4.54 5.79
CA TRP A 73 -0.17 -4.69 7.17
C TRP A 73 0.36 -3.37 7.74
N LEU A 74 1.18 -2.63 6.97
CA LEU A 74 1.76 -1.39 7.43
C LEU A 74 0.69 -0.34 7.75
N TYR A 75 -0.32 -0.22 6.89
CA TYR A 75 -1.44 0.68 7.11
C TYR A 75 -2.33 0.22 8.26
N ALA A 76 -2.53 -1.09 8.42
CA ALA A 76 -3.25 -1.66 9.55
C ALA A 76 -2.51 -1.35 10.87
N LYS A 77 -1.21 -1.65 10.95
CA LYS A 77 -0.34 -1.35 12.10
C LYS A 77 -0.26 0.14 12.41
N ALA A 78 -0.37 1.01 11.39
CA ALA A 78 -0.46 2.45 11.59
C ALA A 78 -1.80 2.89 12.19
N ALA A 79 -2.90 2.18 11.92
CA ALA A 79 -4.21 2.43 12.51
C ALA A 79 -4.35 1.82 13.92
N ASN A 80 -3.74 0.64 14.14
CA ASN A 80 -3.70 -0.05 15.41
C ASN A 80 -2.28 -0.53 15.75
N PRO A 81 -1.59 0.13 16.70
CA PRO A 81 -0.25 -0.26 17.15
C PRO A 81 -0.16 -1.66 17.76
N GLU A 82 -1.27 -2.29 18.15
CA GLU A 82 -1.29 -3.62 18.79
C GLU A 82 -1.23 -4.78 17.79
N ILE A 83 -1.37 -4.51 16.49
CA ILE A 83 -1.26 -5.55 15.44
C ILE A 83 0.08 -6.28 15.53
N ALA A 84 0.08 -7.59 15.36
CA ALA A 84 1.29 -8.42 15.42
C ALA A 84 2.30 -8.07 14.29
N ASP A 85 3.43 -8.77 14.26
CA ASP A 85 4.34 -8.69 13.11
C ASP A 85 3.64 -9.15 11.81
N PRO A 86 4.19 -8.81 10.62
CA PRO A 86 3.52 -9.06 9.35
C PRO A 86 3.09 -10.50 9.14
N ILE A 87 3.97 -11.45 9.44
CA ILE A 87 3.70 -12.88 9.20
C ILE A 87 2.60 -13.36 10.13
N THR A 88 2.76 -13.16 11.44
CA THR A 88 1.76 -13.58 12.43
C THR A 88 0.38 -12.95 12.19
N TRP A 89 0.34 -11.71 11.71
CA TRP A 89 -0.93 -11.04 11.41
C TRP A 89 -1.58 -11.58 10.14
N LEU A 90 -0.80 -11.84 9.09
CA LEU A 90 -1.28 -12.40 7.84
C LEU A 90 -1.77 -13.84 8.01
N ASP A 91 -1.11 -14.64 8.86
CA ASP A 91 -1.54 -16.00 9.24
C ASP A 91 -2.94 -16.04 9.88
N GLY A 92 -3.46 -14.89 10.33
CA GLY A 92 -4.81 -14.77 10.87
C GLY A 92 -5.93 -14.67 9.82
N PHE A 93 -5.61 -14.69 8.52
CA PHE A 93 -6.59 -14.63 7.43
C PHE A 93 -6.56 -15.94 6.62
N ASP A 94 -7.72 -16.54 6.38
CA ASP A 94 -7.83 -17.73 5.53
C ASP A 94 -7.74 -17.36 4.05
N GLU A 95 -8.28 -16.19 3.69
CA GLU A 95 -8.26 -15.64 2.35
C GLU A 95 -7.84 -14.17 2.34
N PHE A 96 -7.12 -13.77 1.30
CA PHE A 96 -6.68 -12.39 1.12
C PHE A 96 -7.04 -11.91 -0.29
N PRO A 97 -8.23 -11.30 -0.50
CA PRO A 97 -8.72 -10.95 -1.83
C PRO A 97 -7.97 -9.74 -2.41
N ILE A 98 -6.76 -9.99 -2.94
CA ILE A 98 -5.86 -8.95 -3.45
C ILE A 98 -6.53 -8.09 -4.53
N SER A 99 -7.35 -8.66 -5.40
CA SER A 99 -8.06 -7.90 -6.45
C SER A 99 -8.98 -6.82 -5.89
N GLU A 100 -9.57 -7.03 -4.72
CA GLU A 100 -10.45 -6.07 -4.05
C GLU A 100 -9.67 -5.08 -3.20
N ILE A 101 -8.57 -5.55 -2.60
CA ILE A 101 -7.73 -4.76 -1.70
C ILE A 101 -6.81 -3.80 -2.48
N LEU A 102 -6.31 -4.23 -3.64
CA LEU A 102 -5.33 -3.48 -4.41
C LEU A 102 -5.79 -2.05 -4.76
N PRO A 103 -7.01 -1.81 -5.29
CA PRO A 103 -7.49 -0.46 -5.56
C PRO A 103 -7.48 0.44 -4.30
N GLU A 104 -7.85 -0.12 -3.16
CA GLU A 104 -7.93 0.61 -1.89
C GLU A 104 -6.55 1.03 -1.39
N ILE A 105 -5.58 0.12 -1.49
CA ILE A 105 -4.19 0.35 -1.12
C ILE A 105 -3.54 1.39 -2.03
N MET A 106 -3.84 1.35 -3.32
CA MET A 106 -3.32 2.32 -4.27
C MET A 106 -3.85 3.74 -4.04
N ASP A 107 -5.14 3.89 -3.70
CA ASP A 107 -5.72 5.18 -3.30
C ASP A 107 -5.06 5.71 -2.01
N MET A 108 -4.70 4.82 -1.08
CA MET A 108 -3.94 5.19 0.13
C MET A 108 -2.52 5.67 -0.17
N ILE A 109 -1.83 5.00 -1.10
CA ILE A 109 -0.47 5.39 -1.53
C ILE A 109 -0.50 6.77 -2.19
N GLN A 110 -1.49 7.05 -3.04
CA GLN A 110 -1.69 8.38 -3.64
C GLN A 110 -1.77 9.47 -2.58
N SER A 111 -2.56 9.24 -1.53
CA SER A 111 -2.66 10.17 -0.41
C SER A 111 -1.33 10.33 0.35
N THR A 112 -0.54 9.27 0.51
CA THR A 112 0.77 9.32 1.18
C THR A 112 1.82 10.08 0.36
N MET A 113 1.85 9.89 -0.95
CA MET A 113 2.88 10.45 -1.83
C MET A 113 2.63 11.91 -2.22
N GLY A 114 1.48 12.49 -1.84
CA GLY A 114 1.08 13.82 -2.28
C GLY A 114 0.84 13.90 -3.80
N ALA A 115 0.61 12.75 -4.43
CA ALA A 115 0.30 12.65 -5.86
C ALA A 115 -1.06 13.30 -6.11
N LYS A 116 -1.14 14.17 -7.12
CA LYS A 116 -2.43 14.72 -7.58
C LYS A 116 -3.13 13.67 -8.45
N LYS A 117 -4.43 13.45 -8.23
CA LYS A 117 -5.27 12.69 -9.19
C LYS A 117 -5.23 13.42 -10.54
N LYS A 118 -4.94 12.68 -11.61
CA LYS A 118 -4.99 13.19 -12.99
C LYS A 118 -6.41 13.20 -13.50
#